data_AF-A0A7C1S4N1-F1
#
_entry.id   AF-A0A7C1S4N1-F1
#
_cell.length_a   1.000
_cell.length_b   1.000
_cell.length_c   1.000
_cell.angle_alpha   90.00
_cell.angle_beta   90.00
_cell.angle_gamma   90.00
#
_symmetry.space_group_name_H-M   'P 1'
#
loop_
_entity.id
_entity.type
_entity.pdbx_description
1 polymer ?
#
loop_
_entity_poly.entity_id
_entity_poly.type
_entity_poly.pdbx_seq_one_letter_code
_entity_poly.pdbx_strand_id
1 'polypeptide(L)'
;MKNIVQIALMGVVVALASSCQSKGKPNYQYMPNMYQEVSYEAYGNYDVFPNGMEAMVPAEGSVSRGWMPYEYEDNREGYEAAKANLKNPIPFTEDNVNKGKALFTTYCAVCHGDEGNGKGILAQREKILGIPAYNDEGRAITEGSVYHVTYYGINN
;
A
#
# COMPACT_ATOMS: atom_id res chain seq x y z
N MET A 1 47.32 45.47 9.59
CA MET A 1 46.15 45.64 8.68
C MET A 1 46.16 44.66 7.51
N LYS A 2 47.27 44.51 6.75
CA LYS A 2 47.37 43.52 5.64
C LYS A 2 46.96 42.08 6.02
N ASN A 3 47.41 41.59 7.16
CA ASN A 3 47.13 40.20 7.59
C ASN A 3 45.65 39.98 7.96
N ILE A 4 44.96 41.00 8.50
CA ILE A 4 43.54 40.92 8.86
C ILE A 4 42.67 40.86 7.59
N VAL A 5 43.02 41.63 6.57
CA VAL A 5 42.35 41.61 5.26
C VAL A 5 42.52 40.26 4.57
N GLN A 6 43.72 39.66 4.64
CA GLN A 6 43.97 38.32 4.08
C GLN A 6 43.16 37.22 4.78
N ILE A 7 43.03 37.28 6.11
CA ILE A 7 42.24 36.32 6.89
C ILE A 7 40.74 36.45 6.56
N ALA A 8 40.22 37.68 6.45
CA ALA A 8 38.84 37.92 6.06
C ALA A 8 38.55 37.42 4.64
N LEU A 9 39.46 37.65 3.70
CA LEU A 9 39.34 37.13 2.34
C LEU A 9 39.29 35.60 2.31
N MET A 10 40.14 34.95 3.10
CA MET A 10 40.18 33.49 3.21
C MET A 10 38.89 32.93 3.83
N GLY A 11 38.32 33.61 4.83
CA GLY A 11 37.03 33.25 5.43
C GLY A 11 35.87 33.34 4.43
N VAL A 12 35.85 34.38 3.59
CA VAL A 12 34.84 34.53 2.51
C VAL A 12 34.97 33.41 1.48
N VAL A 13 36.18 33.04 1.07
CA VAL A 13 36.42 31.92 0.13
C VAL A 13 35.90 30.59 0.70
N VAL A 14 36.16 30.31 1.98
CA VAL A 14 35.68 29.09 2.65
C VAL A 14 34.15 29.08 2.79
N ALA A 15 33.54 30.22 3.12
CA ALA A 15 32.08 30.35 3.20
C ALA A 15 31.40 30.13 1.83
N LEU A 16 32.01 30.62 0.74
CA LEU A 16 31.52 30.41 -0.61
C LEU A 16 31.69 28.95 -1.06
N ALA A 17 32.82 28.31 -0.73
CA ALA A 17 33.08 26.91 -1.06
C ALA A 17 32.14 25.93 -0.34
N SER A 18 31.72 26.25 0.90
CA SER A 18 30.78 25.43 1.67
C SER A 18 29.30 25.64 1.29
N SER A 19 28.99 26.69 0.51
CA SER A 19 27.62 27.00 0.06
C SER A 19 27.14 26.11 -1.11
N CYS A 20 28.04 25.44 -1.82
CA CYS A 20 27.71 24.61 -3.00
C CYS A 20 27.26 23.17 -2.69
N GLN A 21 27.15 22.78 -1.41
CA GLN A 21 26.72 21.42 -1.04
C GLN A 21 25.18 21.29 -1.10
N SER A 22 24.64 21.03 -2.29
CA SER A 22 23.20 20.78 -2.48
C SER A 22 22.77 19.47 -1.81
N LYS A 23 21.75 19.52 -0.94
CA LYS A 23 21.12 18.34 -0.32
C LYS A 23 20.01 17.71 -1.19
N GLY A 24 19.78 18.21 -2.40
CA GLY A 24 18.72 17.75 -3.30
C GLY A 24 19.06 16.52 -4.13
N LYS A 25 20.28 15.98 -4.00
CA LYS A 25 20.76 14.81 -4.74
C LYS A 25 21.61 13.90 -3.84
N PRO A 26 21.65 12.58 -4.12
CA PRO A 26 22.52 11.66 -3.41
C PRO A 26 23.97 12.13 -3.37
N ASN A 27 24.64 11.90 -2.25
CA ASN A 27 26.01 12.34 -2.04
C ASN A 27 27.01 11.39 -2.73
N TYR A 28 28.26 11.85 -2.87
CA TYR A 28 29.34 11.05 -3.46
C TYR A 28 29.58 9.76 -2.67
N GLN A 29 29.89 8.69 -3.39
CA GLN A 29 30.24 7.40 -2.82
C GLN A 29 31.73 7.12 -3.07
N TYR A 30 32.43 6.63 -2.05
CA TYR A 30 33.82 6.20 -2.16
C TYR A 30 33.87 4.68 -2.31
N MET A 31 34.47 4.19 -3.40
CA MET A 31 34.62 2.77 -3.74
C MET A 31 33.30 1.95 -3.75
N PRO A 32 32.31 2.28 -4.61
CA PRO A 32 31.00 1.62 -4.63
C PRO A 32 30.99 0.26 -5.36
N ASN A 33 31.96 -0.61 -5.08
CA ASN A 33 32.18 -1.84 -5.86
C ASN A 33 31.06 -2.88 -5.74
N MET A 34 30.28 -2.84 -4.65
CA MET A 34 29.16 -3.77 -4.36
C MET A 34 27.96 -3.03 -3.75
N TYR A 35 27.79 -1.75 -4.05
CA TYR A 35 26.69 -0.95 -3.50
C TYR A 35 25.38 -1.16 -4.27
N GLN A 36 25.49 -1.64 -5.50
CA GLN A 36 24.39 -2.07 -6.34
C GLN A 36 24.59 -3.57 -6.57
N GLU A 37 23.52 -4.34 -6.38
CA GLU A 37 23.60 -5.76 -6.72
C GLU A 37 23.68 -5.98 -8.23
N VAL A 38 24.27 -7.11 -8.60
CA VAL A 38 24.28 -7.59 -9.99
C VAL A 38 22.96 -8.31 -10.31
N SER A 39 22.28 -8.85 -9.29
CA SER A 39 20.99 -9.53 -9.43
C SER A 39 19.85 -8.57 -9.74
N TYR A 40 18.75 -9.14 -10.22
CA TYR A 40 17.50 -8.41 -10.34
C TYR A 40 16.77 -8.34 -9.00
N GLU A 41 16.35 -7.14 -8.64
CA GLU A 41 15.55 -6.86 -7.46
C GLU A 41 14.07 -6.82 -7.81
N ALA A 42 13.22 -7.20 -6.84
CA ALA A 42 11.77 -7.37 -7.04
C ALA A 42 11.04 -6.12 -7.57
N TYR A 43 11.54 -4.92 -7.27
CA TYR A 43 11.00 -3.66 -7.79
C TYR A 43 12.02 -2.88 -8.64
N GLY A 44 13.04 -3.59 -9.16
CA GLY A 44 14.09 -3.02 -9.98
C GLY A 44 13.61 -2.69 -11.39
N ASN A 45 14.32 -1.76 -12.04
CA ASN A 45 14.07 -1.36 -13.41
C ASN A 45 15.21 -1.83 -14.32
N TYR A 46 14.91 -2.67 -15.31
CA TYR A 46 15.88 -3.28 -16.22
C TYR A 46 15.37 -3.37 -17.65
N ASP A 47 16.20 -2.96 -18.62
CA ASP A 47 15.85 -2.88 -20.06
C ASP A 47 15.44 -4.21 -20.70
N VAL A 48 15.75 -5.35 -20.06
CA VAL A 48 15.40 -6.68 -20.56
C VAL A 48 13.91 -7.00 -20.42
N PHE A 49 13.22 -6.37 -19.47
CA PHE A 49 11.81 -6.66 -19.20
C PHE A 49 10.88 -5.70 -19.95
N PRO A 50 9.67 -6.15 -20.33
CA PRO A 50 8.64 -5.25 -20.85
C PRO A 50 8.37 -4.09 -19.89
N ASN A 51 8.43 -2.86 -20.39
CA ASN A 51 8.30 -1.63 -19.61
C ASN A 51 9.33 -1.45 -18.48
N GLY A 52 10.44 -2.20 -18.52
CA GLY A 52 11.51 -2.14 -17.54
C GLY A 52 11.22 -2.83 -16.21
N MET A 53 10.03 -3.40 -15.97
CA MET A 53 9.63 -3.90 -14.66
C MET A 53 9.99 -5.38 -14.47
N GLU A 54 10.78 -5.69 -13.43
CA GLU A 54 11.13 -7.08 -13.07
C GLU A 54 9.91 -7.90 -12.64
N ALA A 55 9.03 -7.30 -11.83
CA ALA A 55 7.81 -7.92 -11.31
C ALA A 55 6.77 -8.21 -12.42
N MET A 56 6.99 -9.28 -13.17
CA MET A 56 6.08 -9.74 -14.22
C MET A 56 4.86 -10.47 -13.65
N VAL A 57 3.76 -10.45 -14.41
CA VAL A 57 2.58 -11.24 -14.08
C VAL A 57 2.87 -12.74 -14.22
N PRO A 58 2.41 -13.58 -13.29
CA PRO A 58 2.55 -15.03 -13.41
C PRO A 58 1.73 -15.57 -14.59
N ALA A 59 2.07 -16.77 -15.05
CA ALA A 59 1.32 -17.44 -16.11
C ALA A 59 -0.14 -17.65 -15.69
N GLU A 60 -1.07 -17.45 -16.62
CA GLU A 60 -2.49 -17.62 -16.39
C GLU A 60 -2.83 -19.05 -15.91
N GLY A 61 -3.66 -19.16 -14.88
CA GLY A 61 -4.06 -20.44 -14.27
C GLY A 61 -3.00 -21.10 -13.38
N SER A 62 -1.85 -20.47 -13.15
CA SER A 62 -0.84 -20.99 -12.22
C SER A 62 -1.32 -20.89 -10.76
N VAL A 63 -1.05 -21.95 -9.97
CA VAL A 63 -1.41 -22.02 -8.55
C VAL A 63 -0.13 -22.29 -7.75
N SER A 64 0.19 -21.39 -6.81
CA SER A 64 1.38 -21.52 -5.96
C SER A 64 1.14 -22.50 -4.81
N ARG A 65 2.21 -23.14 -4.34
CA ARG A 65 2.12 -24.08 -3.21
C ARG A 65 1.75 -23.32 -1.93
N GLY A 66 0.70 -23.76 -1.24
CA GLY A 66 0.24 -23.16 0.02
C GLY A 66 -0.82 -22.07 -0.16
N TRP A 67 -1.27 -21.81 -1.39
CA TRP A 67 -2.38 -20.93 -1.69
C TRP A 67 -3.43 -21.68 -2.52
N MET A 68 -4.71 -21.44 -2.24
CA MET A 68 -5.81 -22.00 -3.01
C MET A 68 -6.63 -20.83 -3.59
N PRO A 69 -7.01 -20.90 -4.88
CA PRO A 69 -7.89 -19.91 -5.49
C PRO A 69 -9.22 -19.81 -4.74
N TYR A 70 -9.79 -18.61 -4.73
CA TYR A 70 -11.14 -18.40 -4.23
C TYR A 70 -12.16 -19.11 -5.11
N GLU A 71 -13.13 -19.79 -4.49
CA GLU A 71 -14.02 -20.74 -5.17
C GLU A 71 -15.28 -20.12 -5.78
N TYR A 72 -15.61 -18.88 -5.44
CA TYR A 72 -16.81 -18.20 -5.93
C TYR A 72 -16.45 -17.24 -7.06
N GLU A 73 -17.25 -17.22 -8.11
CA GLU A 73 -17.05 -16.33 -9.25
C GLU A 73 -17.48 -14.89 -8.95
N ASP A 74 -16.91 -13.92 -9.68
CA ASP A 74 -17.28 -12.50 -9.62
C ASP A 74 -18.58 -12.23 -10.40
N ASN A 75 -19.68 -12.73 -9.88
CA ASN A 75 -21.02 -12.47 -10.38
C ASN A 75 -22.05 -12.53 -9.25
N ARG A 76 -23.29 -12.17 -9.55
CA ARG A 76 -24.36 -12.10 -8.55
C ARG A 76 -24.63 -13.45 -7.91
N GLU A 77 -24.63 -14.51 -8.71
CA GLU A 77 -24.87 -15.88 -8.24
C GLU A 77 -23.75 -16.33 -7.29
N GLY A 78 -22.49 -16.00 -7.60
CA GLY A 78 -21.32 -16.22 -6.75
C GLY A 78 -21.38 -15.41 -5.45
N TYR A 79 -21.79 -14.14 -5.51
CA TYR A 79 -22.02 -13.30 -4.33
C TYR A 79 -23.07 -13.90 -3.39
N GLU A 80 -24.24 -14.29 -3.91
CA GLU A 80 -25.31 -14.89 -3.10
C GLU A 80 -24.89 -16.27 -2.55
N ALA A 81 -24.17 -17.07 -3.33
CA ALA A 81 -23.63 -18.34 -2.89
C ALA A 81 -22.61 -18.17 -1.75
N ALA A 82 -21.70 -17.19 -1.85
CA ALA A 82 -20.75 -16.86 -0.78
C ALA A 82 -21.47 -16.32 0.45
N LYS A 83 -22.44 -15.42 0.27
CA LYS A 83 -23.26 -14.86 1.35
C LYS A 83 -23.97 -15.94 2.17
N ALA A 84 -24.48 -16.98 1.49
CA ALA A 84 -25.18 -18.09 2.12
C ALA A 84 -24.23 -19.11 2.77
N ASN A 85 -23.16 -19.51 2.07
CA ASN A 85 -22.41 -20.73 2.40
C ASN A 85 -20.99 -20.48 2.93
N LEU A 86 -20.35 -19.34 2.62
CA LEU A 86 -18.98 -19.09 3.04
C LEU A 86 -18.93 -18.73 4.53
N LYS A 87 -18.11 -19.48 5.27
CA LYS A 87 -17.88 -19.30 6.71
C LYS A 87 -16.44 -18.92 6.99
N ASN A 88 -16.21 -18.11 8.01
CA ASN A 88 -14.87 -17.73 8.42
C ASN A 88 -14.18 -18.92 9.11
N PRO A 89 -13.08 -19.46 8.57
CA PRO A 89 -12.35 -20.56 9.21
C PRO A 89 -11.47 -20.07 10.38
N ILE A 90 -11.27 -18.75 10.52
CA ILE A 90 -10.42 -18.17 11.55
C ILE A 90 -11.21 -18.03 12.86
N PRO A 91 -10.71 -18.58 13.99
CA PRO A 91 -11.40 -18.49 15.26
C PRO A 91 -11.45 -17.05 15.77
N PHE A 92 -12.55 -16.71 16.44
CA PHE A 92 -12.68 -15.43 17.14
C PHE A 92 -11.81 -15.45 18.41
N THR A 93 -10.66 -14.80 18.34
CA THR A 93 -9.74 -14.59 19.47
C THR A 93 -9.43 -13.11 19.61
N GLU A 94 -9.05 -12.68 20.81
CA GLU A 94 -8.67 -11.28 21.05
C GLU A 94 -7.52 -10.84 20.14
N ASP A 95 -6.52 -11.71 19.92
CA ASP A 95 -5.41 -11.44 18.99
C ASP A 95 -5.89 -11.22 17.56
N ASN A 96 -6.82 -12.05 17.07
CA ASN A 96 -7.36 -11.91 15.71
C ASN A 96 -8.20 -10.64 15.57
N VAL A 97 -8.99 -10.29 16.59
CA VAL A 97 -9.79 -9.06 16.63
C VAL A 97 -8.89 -7.83 16.63
N ASN A 98 -7.82 -7.82 17.43
CA ASN A 98 -6.87 -6.72 17.50
C ASN A 98 -6.12 -6.52 16.18
N LYS A 99 -5.70 -7.60 15.53
CA LYS A 99 -5.13 -7.56 14.17
C LYS A 99 -6.15 -7.06 13.15
N GLY A 100 -7.37 -7.57 13.20
CA GLY A 100 -8.47 -7.14 12.33
C GLY A 100 -8.77 -5.64 12.47
N LYS A 101 -8.76 -5.12 13.70
CA LYS A 101 -8.91 -3.68 13.96
C LYS A 101 -7.80 -2.87 13.31
N ALA A 102 -6.54 -3.27 13.45
CA ALA A 102 -5.42 -2.57 12.82
C ALA A 102 -5.56 -2.53 11.29
N LEU A 103 -5.87 -3.69 10.68
CA LEU A 103 -6.10 -3.79 9.23
C LEU A 103 -7.29 -2.92 8.78
N PHE A 104 -8.40 -2.96 9.51
CA PHE A 104 -9.58 -2.15 9.19
C PHE A 104 -9.28 -0.66 9.24
N THR A 105 -8.58 -0.19 10.28
CA THR A 105 -8.19 1.23 10.40
C THR A 105 -7.24 1.65 9.28
N THR A 106 -6.32 0.77 8.84
CA THR A 106 -5.39 1.07 7.76
C THR A 106 -6.05 1.11 6.38
N TYR A 107 -6.89 0.13 6.05
CA TYR A 107 -7.36 -0.09 4.67
C TYR A 107 -8.81 0.32 4.43
N CYS A 108 -9.68 0.27 5.45
CA CYS A 108 -11.12 0.41 5.28
C CYS A 108 -11.68 1.72 5.86
N ALA A 109 -11.18 2.14 7.03
CA ALA A 109 -11.73 3.28 7.78
C ALA A 109 -11.58 4.62 7.06
N VAL A 110 -10.63 4.74 6.14
CA VAL A 110 -10.46 5.93 5.28
C VAL A 110 -11.75 6.27 4.51
N CYS A 111 -12.50 5.25 4.12
CA CYS A 111 -13.79 5.35 3.43
C CYS A 111 -14.96 5.12 4.41
N HIS A 112 -14.93 4.02 5.18
CA HIS A 112 -16.07 3.57 5.98
C HIS A 112 -16.15 4.20 7.39
N GLY A 113 -15.10 4.91 7.83
CA GLY A 113 -14.99 5.44 9.19
C GLY A 113 -14.59 4.37 10.22
N ASP A 114 -14.01 4.79 11.35
CA ASP A 114 -13.54 3.88 12.41
C ASP A 114 -14.67 3.06 13.05
N GLU A 115 -15.88 3.62 13.06
CA GLU A 115 -17.09 2.95 13.57
C GLU A 115 -17.85 2.19 12.46
N GLY A 116 -17.38 2.20 11.22
CA GLY A 116 -18.10 1.59 10.08
C GLY A 116 -19.43 2.29 9.75
N ASN A 117 -19.57 3.55 10.11
CA ASN A 117 -20.80 4.35 9.95
C ASN A 117 -20.86 5.12 8.62
N GLY A 118 -19.94 4.84 7.69
CA GLY A 118 -19.84 5.49 6.37
C GLY A 118 -19.23 6.89 6.41
N LYS A 119 -18.72 7.35 7.55
CA LYS A 119 -18.17 8.70 7.73
C LYS A 119 -16.64 8.73 7.78
N GLY A 120 -15.98 8.01 6.87
CA GLY A 120 -14.53 8.09 6.71
C GLY A 120 -14.06 9.48 6.25
N ILE A 121 -12.75 9.74 6.34
CA ILE A 121 -12.18 11.06 5.99
C ILE A 121 -12.47 11.48 4.55
N LEU A 122 -12.58 10.53 3.62
CA LEU A 122 -12.93 10.82 2.23
C LEU A 122 -14.40 11.22 2.06
N ALA A 123 -15.31 10.63 2.84
CA ALA A 123 -16.71 11.04 2.87
C ALA A 123 -16.88 12.41 3.53
N GLN A 124 -16.21 12.65 4.66
CA GLN A 124 -16.25 13.94 5.36
C GLN A 124 -15.71 15.10 4.52
N ARG A 125 -14.76 14.83 3.62
CA ARG A 125 -14.19 15.81 2.69
C ARG A 125 -14.90 15.84 1.33
N GLU A 126 -16.04 15.15 1.22
CA GLU A 126 -16.87 15.09 0.01
C GLU A 126 -16.10 14.63 -1.24
N LYS A 127 -15.10 13.77 -1.07
CA LYS A 127 -14.34 13.17 -2.18
C LYS A 127 -15.01 11.92 -2.73
N ILE A 128 -15.71 11.19 -1.87
CA ILE A 128 -16.51 10.02 -2.22
C ILE A 128 -17.82 10.12 -1.43
N LEU A 129 -18.96 9.94 -2.10
CA LEU A 129 -20.29 10.03 -1.50
C LEU A 129 -21.00 8.67 -1.54
N GLY A 130 -22.01 8.50 -0.68
CA GLY A 130 -22.88 7.30 -0.72
C GLY A 130 -22.29 6.05 -0.06
N ILE A 131 -21.31 6.21 0.84
CA ILE A 131 -20.76 5.08 1.60
C ILE A 131 -21.78 4.68 2.69
N PRO A 132 -22.32 3.45 2.66
CA PRO A 132 -23.33 3.00 3.61
C PRO A 132 -22.71 2.70 4.97
N ALA A 133 -23.52 2.79 6.03
CA ALA A 133 -23.17 2.27 7.34
C ALA A 133 -23.36 0.74 7.39
N TYR A 134 -22.53 0.04 8.16
CA TYR A 134 -22.63 -1.42 8.29
C TYR A 134 -23.82 -1.90 9.11
N ASN A 135 -24.42 -1.03 9.93
CA ASN A 135 -25.62 -1.34 10.70
C ASN A 135 -26.92 -1.13 9.91
N ASP A 136 -26.85 -0.90 8.60
CA ASP A 136 -28.02 -0.88 7.72
C ASP A 136 -28.59 -2.29 7.57
N GLU A 137 -29.72 -2.55 8.23
CA GLU A 137 -30.42 -3.85 8.21
C GLU A 137 -30.77 -4.30 6.79
N GLY A 138 -31.02 -3.35 5.87
CA GLY A 138 -31.36 -3.65 4.47
C GLY A 138 -30.24 -4.36 3.70
N ARG A 139 -28.99 -4.30 4.19
CA ARG A 139 -27.84 -4.95 3.53
C ARG A 139 -27.65 -6.40 3.94
N ALA A 140 -28.15 -6.81 5.11
CA ALA A 140 -28.03 -8.16 5.63
C ALA A 140 -26.61 -8.74 5.45
N ILE A 141 -25.60 -8.05 6.00
CA ILE A 141 -24.17 -8.39 5.84
C ILE A 141 -23.86 -9.69 6.60
N THR A 142 -23.22 -10.64 5.91
CA THR A 142 -22.68 -11.89 6.48
C THR A 142 -21.16 -11.95 6.32
N GLU A 143 -20.47 -12.76 7.13
CA GLU A 143 -19.01 -12.95 7.00
C GLU A 143 -18.58 -13.38 5.59
N GLY A 144 -19.36 -14.23 4.93
CA GLY A 144 -19.13 -14.64 3.56
C GLY A 144 -19.26 -13.49 2.56
N SER A 145 -20.30 -12.67 2.71
CA SER A 145 -20.50 -11.50 1.84
C SER A 145 -19.40 -10.43 2.02
N VAL A 146 -18.88 -10.25 3.24
CA VAL A 146 -17.76 -9.33 3.51
C VAL A 146 -16.50 -9.82 2.80
N TYR A 147 -16.19 -11.11 2.92
CA TYR A 147 -15.01 -11.67 2.27
C TYR A 147 -15.09 -11.60 0.74
N HIS A 148 -16.25 -11.91 0.16
CA HIS A 148 -16.48 -11.80 -1.29
C HIS A 148 -16.25 -10.37 -1.80
N VAL A 149 -16.85 -9.37 -1.14
CA VAL A 149 -16.68 -7.96 -1.51
C VAL A 149 -15.25 -7.48 -1.27
N THR A 150 -14.54 -8.03 -0.29
CA THR A 150 -13.11 -7.73 -0.08
C THR A 150 -12.25 -8.29 -1.22
N TYR A 151 -12.63 -9.44 -1.78
CA TYR A 151 -11.90 -10.11 -2.84
C TYR A 151 -12.12 -9.46 -4.22
N TYR A 152 -13.38 -9.18 -4.58
CA TYR A 152 -13.73 -8.67 -5.90
C TYR A 152 -14.16 -7.20 -5.94
N GLY A 153 -14.60 -6.61 -4.82
CA GLY A 153 -15.36 -5.36 -4.82
C GLY A 153 -16.88 -5.61 -4.96
N ILE A 154 -17.66 -4.55 -5.14
CA ILE A 154 -19.11 -4.65 -5.39
C ILE A 154 -19.49 -3.69 -6.51
N ASN A 155 -20.23 -4.19 -7.51
CA ASN A 155 -20.59 -3.48 -8.75
C ASN A 155 -19.40 -3.15 -9.68
N ASN A 156 -18.43 -4.06 -9.78
CA ASN A 156 -17.35 -3.96 -10.77
C ASN A 156 -17.77 -4.48 -12.15
#